data_AF-A0A924MC30-F1
#
_entry.id   AF-A0A924MC30-F1
#
_cell.length_a   1.000
_cell.length_b   1.000
_cell.length_c   1.000
_cell.angle_alpha   90.00
_cell.angle_beta   90.00
_cell.angle_gamma   90.00
#
_symmetry.space_group_name_H-M   'P 1'
#
loop_
_entity.id
_entity.type
_entity.pdbx_description
1 polymer ?
#
loop_
_entity_poly.entity_id
_entity_poly.type
_entity_poly.pdbx_seq_one_letter_code
_entity_poly.pdbx_strand_id
1 'polypeptide(L)'
;MKTTLFAIIIFFAACTSKKKVPDVSAVKVDIPTIRFEQAFFTVDTANIDASLQNLNNKYPGFTQDFLYNILGTHNSVDSATKDVVAFINSYKQLYDTVQTIFNNFTPIAV
;
A
#
# COMPACT_ATOMS: atom_id res chain seq x y z
N MET A 1 28.18 -46.98 33.02
CA MET A 1 27.95 -45.53 33.30
C MET A 1 28.58 -44.57 32.29
N LYS A 2 29.74 -44.86 31.68
CA LYS A 2 30.35 -43.95 30.68
C LYS A 2 29.66 -43.95 29.32
N THR A 3 29.09 -45.10 28.91
CA THR A 3 28.37 -45.27 27.63
C THR A 3 27.02 -44.56 27.61
N THR A 4 26.31 -44.49 28.74
CA THR A 4 25.02 -43.80 28.87
C THR A 4 25.16 -42.28 28.77
N LEU A 5 26.28 -41.71 29.25
CA LEU A 5 26.56 -40.28 29.20
C LEU A 5 26.84 -39.79 27.76
N PHE A 6 27.48 -40.63 26.94
CA PHE A 6 27.78 -40.31 25.54
C PHE A 6 26.53 -40.28 24.65
N ALA A 7 25.56 -41.16 24.93
CA ALA A 7 24.28 -41.20 24.22
C ALA A 7 23.42 -39.94 24.44
N ILE A 8 23.48 -39.35 25.64
CA ILE A 8 22.73 -38.12 25.96
C ILE A 8 23.28 -36.91 25.19
N ILE A 9 24.59 -36.81 25.01
CA ILE A 9 25.23 -35.68 24.30
C ILE A 9 24.87 -35.68 22.80
N ILE A 10 24.70 -36.86 22.18
CA ILE A 10 24.34 -36.98 20.77
C ILE A 10 22.88 -36.54 20.53
N PHE A 11 21.97 -36.78 21.49
CA PHE A 11 20.58 -36.34 21.39
C PHE A 11 20.42 -34.81 21.40
N PHE A 12 21.30 -34.07 22.10
CA PHE A 12 21.26 -32.60 22.11
C PHE A 12 21.85 -31.95 20.84
N ALA A 13 22.64 -32.68 20.05
CA ALA A 13 23.24 -32.16 18.82
C ALA A 13 22.29 -32.20 17.59
N ALA A 14 21.18 -32.93 17.67
CA ALA A 14 20.23 -33.11 16.56
C ALA A 14 19.31 -31.90 16.31
N CYS A 15 19.26 -30.91 17.23
CA CYS A 15 18.40 -29.73 17.12
C CYS A 15 19.16 -28.50 16.59
N THR A 16 19.65 -28.52 15.36
CA THR A 16 20.10 -27.30 14.67
C THR A 16 19.71 -27.28 13.19
N SER A 17 18.42 -27.43 12.90
CA SER A 17 17.88 -27.20 11.55
C SER A 17 17.78 -25.69 11.25
N LYS A 18 18.93 -25.01 11.07
CA LYS A 18 18.92 -23.66 10.50
C LYS A 18 18.41 -23.77 9.06
N LYS A 19 17.32 -23.08 8.74
CA LYS A 19 16.81 -23.00 7.36
C LYS A 19 17.92 -22.43 6.47
N LYS A 20 18.29 -23.16 5.42
CA LYS A 20 19.17 -22.66 4.36
C LYS A 20 18.39 -21.63 3.54
N VAL A 21 18.36 -20.39 4.02
CA VAL A 21 17.86 -19.24 3.26
C VAL A 21 19.05 -18.42 2.77
N PRO A 22 19.03 -17.93 1.52
CA PRO A 22 20.01 -16.96 1.05
C PRO A 22 20.02 -15.72 1.96
N ASP A 23 21.21 -15.19 2.24
CA ASP A 23 21.34 -13.92 2.95
C ASP A 23 21.04 -12.76 2.00
N VAL A 24 19.97 -12.02 2.30
CA VAL A 24 19.52 -10.85 1.53
C VAL A 24 19.77 -9.53 2.26
N SER A 25 20.49 -9.55 3.39
CA SER A 25 20.78 -8.34 4.20
C SER A 25 21.52 -7.25 3.44
N ALA A 26 22.26 -7.61 2.37
CA ALA A 26 22.96 -6.67 1.51
C ALA A 26 22.08 -6.04 0.41
N VAL A 27 20.87 -6.54 0.17
CA VAL A 27 19.96 -6.01 -0.86
C VAL A 27 19.24 -4.80 -0.30
N LYS A 28 19.65 -3.60 -0.74
CA LYS A 28 18.94 -2.36 -0.45
C LYS A 28 17.87 -2.14 -1.52
N VAL A 29 16.60 -2.17 -1.12
CA VAL A 29 15.48 -1.83 -1.98
C VAL A 29 14.95 -0.47 -1.53
N ASP A 30 14.93 0.50 -2.43
CA ASP A 30 14.24 1.76 -2.20
C ASP A 30 12.75 1.57 -2.52
N ILE A 31 11.89 1.71 -1.51
CA ILE A 31 10.44 1.57 -1.65
C ILE A 31 9.81 2.95 -1.42
N PRO A 32 9.63 3.74 -2.50
CA PRO A 32 9.05 5.07 -2.35
C PRO A 32 7.60 4.97 -1.91
N THR A 33 7.21 5.83 -0.97
CA THR A 33 5.82 5.96 -0.53
C THR A 33 5.09 6.99 -1.39
N ILE A 34 4.02 6.57 -2.07
CA ILE A 34 3.19 7.44 -2.91
C ILE A 34 1.88 7.77 -2.18
N ARG A 35 1.65 9.06 -1.91
CA ARG A 35 0.42 9.59 -1.30
C ARG A 35 -0.65 9.84 -2.35
N PHE A 36 -1.13 8.78 -3.01
CA PHE A 36 -2.12 8.90 -4.09
C PHE A 36 -3.40 9.59 -3.63
N GLU A 37 -3.85 9.30 -2.41
CA GLU A 37 -5.09 9.84 -1.86
C GLU A 37 -5.05 11.37 -1.77
N GLN A 38 -3.90 11.99 -1.48
CA GLN A 38 -3.76 13.45 -1.51
C GLN A 38 -4.09 14.02 -2.89
N ALA A 39 -3.62 13.36 -3.96
CA ALA A 39 -3.92 13.80 -5.32
C ALA A 39 -5.39 13.51 -5.70
N PHE A 40 -5.92 12.35 -5.30
CA PHE A 40 -7.31 12.00 -5.55
C PHE A 40 -8.29 12.99 -4.90
N PHE A 41 -8.05 13.40 -3.65
CA PHE A 41 -8.89 14.39 -2.96
C PHE A 41 -8.71 15.84 -3.46
N THR A 42 -7.80 16.09 -4.42
CA THR A 42 -7.65 17.38 -5.11
C THR A 42 -8.38 17.45 -6.46
N VAL A 43 -9.04 16.36 -6.88
CA VAL A 43 -9.85 16.30 -8.09
C VAL A 43 -10.95 17.36 -8.07
N ASP A 44 -11.02 18.18 -9.13
CA ASP A 44 -12.07 19.19 -9.28
C ASP A 44 -13.35 18.51 -9.79
N THR A 45 -14.35 18.44 -8.91
CA THR A 45 -15.64 17.82 -9.20
C THR A 45 -16.49 18.60 -10.19
N ALA A 46 -16.19 19.88 -10.44
CA ALA A 46 -16.83 20.67 -11.49
C ALA A 46 -16.26 20.36 -12.88
N ASN A 47 -15.01 19.87 -12.96
CA ASN A 47 -14.30 19.53 -14.20
C ASN A 47 -13.71 18.12 -14.09
N ILE A 48 -14.58 17.14 -13.83
CA ILE A 48 -14.19 15.79 -13.43
C ILE A 48 -13.37 15.05 -14.50
N ASP A 49 -13.76 15.13 -15.77
CA ASP A 49 -13.09 14.41 -16.87
C ASP A 49 -11.64 14.88 -17.01
N ALA A 50 -11.44 16.20 -17.05
CA ALA A 50 -10.11 16.81 -17.13
C ALA A 50 -9.27 16.48 -15.88
N SER A 51 -9.88 16.50 -14.69
CA SER A 51 -9.20 16.20 -13.44
C SER A 51 -8.79 14.74 -13.33
N LEU A 52 -9.66 13.80 -13.72
CA LEU A 52 -9.35 12.37 -13.74
C LEU A 52 -8.33 12.03 -14.82
N GLN A 53 -8.38 12.68 -15.98
CA GLN A 53 -7.34 12.54 -17.00
C GLN A 53 -5.99 13.02 -16.49
N ASN A 54 -5.93 14.18 -15.81
CA ASN A 54 -4.71 14.67 -15.19
C ASN A 54 -4.20 13.69 -14.11
N LEU A 55 -5.09 13.19 -13.25
CA LEU A 55 -4.75 12.23 -12.22
C LEU A 55 -4.15 10.96 -12.82
N ASN A 56 -4.73 10.42 -13.90
CA ASN A 56 -4.22 9.26 -14.62
C ASN A 56 -2.89 9.53 -15.33
N ASN A 57 -2.68 10.75 -15.85
CA ASN A 57 -1.38 11.13 -16.43
C ASN A 57 -0.28 11.17 -15.34
N LYS A 58 -0.63 11.56 -14.12
CA LYS A 58 0.31 11.61 -12.98
C LYS A 58 0.57 10.23 -12.36
N TYR A 59 -0.45 9.37 -12.34
CA TYR A 59 -0.39 8.01 -11.76
C TYR A 59 -0.93 6.97 -12.74
N PRO A 60 -0.24 6.74 -13.88
CA PRO A 60 -0.72 5.86 -14.93
C PRO A 60 -0.88 4.42 -14.43
N GLY A 61 -1.95 3.76 -14.88
CA GLY A 61 -2.31 2.41 -14.44
C GLY A 61 -3.00 2.40 -13.08
N PHE A 62 -2.39 3.01 -12.06
CA PHE A 62 -2.95 3.01 -10.70
C PHE A 62 -4.26 3.79 -10.60
N THR A 63 -4.40 4.94 -11.28
CA THR A 63 -5.69 5.66 -11.29
C THR A 63 -6.80 4.78 -11.84
N GLN A 64 -6.53 4.06 -12.92
CA GLN A 64 -7.50 3.15 -13.53
C GLN A 64 -7.88 2.00 -12.59
N ASP A 65 -6.88 1.37 -11.98
CA ASP A 65 -7.09 0.31 -10.99
C ASP A 65 -7.87 0.81 -9.77
N PHE A 66 -7.56 2.01 -9.29
CA PHE A 66 -8.28 2.61 -8.17
C PHE A 66 -9.74 2.82 -8.52
N LEU A 67 -10.06 3.38 -9.69
CA LEU A 67 -11.44 3.64 -10.07
C LEU A 67 -12.23 2.34 -10.27
N TYR A 68 -11.70 1.38 -11.02
CA TYR A 68 -12.47 0.20 -11.42
C TYR A 68 -12.41 -0.96 -10.41
N ASN A 69 -11.28 -1.15 -9.73
CA ASN A 69 -11.06 -2.32 -8.88
C ASN A 69 -11.15 -1.99 -7.38
N ILE A 70 -10.95 -0.73 -6.98
CA ILE A 70 -10.98 -0.32 -5.56
C ILE A 70 -12.28 0.44 -5.25
N LEU A 71 -12.54 1.52 -5.98
CA LEU A 71 -13.76 2.32 -5.84
C LEU A 71 -14.97 1.60 -6.45
N GLY A 72 -14.75 0.73 -7.44
CA GLY A 72 -15.78 -0.08 -8.06
C GLY A 72 -16.70 0.72 -8.99
N THR A 73 -16.20 1.79 -9.61
CA THR A 73 -16.98 2.57 -10.57
C THR A 73 -17.35 1.68 -11.76
N HIS A 74 -18.60 1.74 -12.23
CA HIS A 74 -18.97 1.01 -13.44
C HIS A 74 -18.18 1.52 -14.66
N ASN A 75 -18.05 0.67 -15.69
CA ASN A 75 -17.34 1.00 -16.94
C ASN A 75 -18.19 1.93 -17.84
N SER A 76 -18.66 3.05 -17.31
CA SER A 76 -19.19 4.17 -18.09
C SER A 76 -18.68 5.49 -17.54
N VAL A 77 -18.43 6.46 -18.42
CA VAL A 77 -17.95 7.81 -18.06
C VAL A 77 -18.90 8.49 -17.06
N ASP A 78 -20.21 8.34 -17.28
CA ASP A 78 -21.24 8.91 -16.40
C ASP A 78 -21.22 8.29 -14.99
N SER A 79 -20.97 6.98 -14.90
CA SER A 79 -20.89 6.30 -13.59
C SER A 79 -19.62 6.67 -12.83
N ALA A 80 -18.47 6.73 -13.50
CA ALA A 80 -17.21 7.16 -12.88
C ALA A 80 -17.31 8.57 -12.31
N THR A 81 -17.94 9.50 -13.05
CA THR A 81 -18.20 10.86 -12.57
C THR A 81 -19.03 10.85 -11.29
N LYS A 82 -20.19 10.19 -11.33
CA LYS A 82 -21.11 10.15 -10.19
C LYS A 82 -20.46 9.53 -8.95
N ASP A 83 -19.80 8.39 -9.13
CA ASP A 83 -19.24 7.59 -8.04
C ASP A 83 -18.05 8.30 -7.39
N VAL A 84 -17.15 8.90 -8.20
CA VAL A 84 -16.02 9.69 -7.68
C VAL A 84 -16.51 10.92 -6.91
N VAL A 85 -17.46 11.67 -7.47
CA VAL A 85 -18.03 12.85 -6.78
C VAL A 85 -18.71 12.44 -5.48
N ALA A 86 -19.50 11.37 -5.49
CA ALA A 86 -20.15 10.85 -4.29
C ALA A 86 -19.14 10.42 -3.22
N PHE A 87 -18.08 9.73 -3.61
CA PHE A 87 -17.03 9.30 -2.70
C PHE A 87 -16.28 10.48 -2.10
N ILE A 88 -15.80 11.42 -2.93
CA ILE A 88 -15.10 12.61 -2.46
C ILE A 88 -15.97 13.36 -1.44
N ASN A 89 -17.24 13.62 -1.76
CA ASN A 89 -18.13 14.33 -0.86
C ASN A 89 -18.38 13.58 0.46
N SER A 90 -18.52 12.27 0.41
CA SER A 90 -18.80 11.45 1.60
C SER A 90 -17.59 11.29 2.52
N TYR A 91 -16.38 11.26 1.95
CA TYR A 91 -15.14 10.99 2.69
C TYR A 91 -14.26 12.21 2.92
N LYS A 92 -14.61 13.38 2.39
CA LYS A 92 -13.79 14.60 2.53
C LYS A 92 -13.51 14.97 3.98
N GLN A 93 -14.51 14.94 4.86
CA GLN A 93 -14.31 15.26 6.28
C GLN A 93 -13.32 14.29 6.94
N LEU A 94 -13.41 13.00 6.62
CA LEU A 94 -12.47 12.00 7.13
C LEU A 94 -11.06 12.28 6.61
N TYR A 95 -10.91 12.52 5.31
CA TYR A 95 -9.63 12.87 4.70
C TYR A 95 -9.00 14.09 5.40
N ASP A 96 -9.76 15.18 5.54
CA ASP A 96 -9.28 16.43 6.15
C ASP A 96 -8.84 16.18 7.61
N THR A 97 -9.60 15.36 8.36
CA THR A 97 -9.25 14.96 9.73
C THR A 97 -7.96 14.14 9.78
N VAL A 98 -7.81 13.13 8.90
CA VAL A 98 -6.60 12.31 8.83
C VAL A 98 -5.38 13.16 8.52
N GLN A 99 -5.48 14.16 7.64
CA GLN A 99 -4.35 15.04 7.32
C GLN A 99 -3.89 15.89 8.51
N THR A 100 -4.72 16.13 9.53
CA THR A 100 -4.26 16.85 10.73
C THR A 100 -3.20 16.08 11.52
N ILE A 101 -3.26 14.74 11.47
CA ILE A 101 -2.34 13.83 12.18
C ILE A 101 -1.26 13.31 11.21
N PHE A 102 -1.65 13.03 9.97
CA PHE A 102 -0.88 12.24 9.01
C PHE A 102 -0.61 12.99 7.69
N ASN A 103 -0.40 14.31 7.74
CA ASN A 103 0.01 15.08 6.55
C ASN A 103 1.38 14.66 5.99
N ASN A 104 2.25 14.07 6.83
CA ASN A 104 3.59 13.69 6.46
C ASN A 104 3.90 12.25 6.94
N PHE A 105 4.35 11.40 6.01
CA PHE A 105 4.73 10.02 6.29
C PHE A 105 6.23 9.81 6.53
N THR A 106 7.08 10.85 6.44
CA THR A 106 8.50 10.74 6.82
C THR A 106 8.72 10.06 8.18
N PRO A 107 7.91 10.32 9.24
CA PRO A 107 8.10 9.68 10.54
C PRO A 107 7.81 8.17 10.58
N ILE A 108 7.14 7.62 9.57
CA ILE A 108 6.69 6.21 9.52
C ILE A 108 7.14 5.47 8.26
N ALA A 109 7.97 6.11 7.41
CA ALA A 109 8.57 5.48 6.25
C ALA A 109 9.57 4.39 6.72
N VAL A 110 9.50 3.21 6.09
CA VAL A 110 10.31 2.03 6.39
C VAL A 110 11.60 2.04 5.59
#